data_AF-A0A1H6CQT9-F1
#
_entry.id   AF-A0A1H6CQT9-F1
#
_cell.length_a   1.000
_cell.length_b   1.000
_cell.length_c   1.000
_cell.angle_alpha   90.00
_cell.angle_beta   90.00
_cell.angle_gamma   90.00
#
_symmetry.space_group_name_H-M   'P 1'
#
loop_
_entity.id
_entity.type
_entity.pdbx_description
1 polymer ?
#
loop_
_entity_poly.entity_id
_entity_poly.type
_entity_poly.pdbx_seq_one_letter_code
_entity_poly.pdbx_strand_id
1 'polypeptide(L)'
;MISRMLEEKLDALSRMMAEHMANPFPPGFRGLDIEGRDMVMLDADAYSYAAGVLEGPLSEQHRAGLTRLTSVFEKVLPAIDDEYATKYYTHVRDMAGLAAEIESLHGK
;
A
#
# COMPACT_ATOMS: atom_id res chain seq x y z
N MET A 1 15.37 -20.89 5.47
CA MET A 1 14.76 -19.95 6.44
C MET A 1 14.23 -18.70 5.74
N ILE A 2 15.02 -18.04 4.87
CA ILE A 2 14.60 -16.86 4.09
C ILE A 2 13.41 -17.15 3.15
N SER A 3 13.40 -18.30 2.43
CA SER A 3 12.26 -18.68 1.56
C SER A 3 10.93 -18.77 2.30
N ARG A 4 10.90 -19.41 3.47
CA ARG A 4 9.70 -19.56 4.29
C ARG A 4 9.15 -18.22 4.79
N MET A 5 10.05 -17.32 5.23
CA MET A 5 9.65 -15.99 5.69
C MET A 5 9.09 -15.13 4.53
N LEU A 6 9.64 -15.28 3.33
CA LEU A 6 9.15 -14.61 2.13
C LEU A 6 7.76 -15.12 1.73
N GLU A 7 7.58 -16.45 1.68
CA GLU A 7 6.28 -17.10 1.43
C GLU A 7 5.21 -16.64 2.42
N GLU A 8 5.51 -16.64 3.72
CA GLU A 8 4.58 -16.19 4.77
C GLU A 8 4.18 -14.70 4.60
N LYS A 9 5.10 -13.85 4.14
CA LYS A 9 4.82 -12.43 3.87
C LYS A 9 4.00 -12.23 2.59
N LEU A 10 4.26 -13.01 1.54
CA LEU A 10 3.47 -12.99 0.30
C LEU A 10 2.01 -13.42 0.57
N ASP A 11 1.81 -14.46 1.37
CA ASP A 11 0.49 -14.91 1.80
C ASP A 11 -0.24 -13.84 2.63
N ALA A 12 0.48 -13.17 3.53
CA ALA A 12 -0.07 -12.06 4.31
C ALA A 12 -0.47 -10.88 3.42
N LEU A 13 0.38 -10.50 2.45
CA LEU A 13 0.09 -9.42 1.51
C LEU A 13 -1.15 -9.73 0.66
N SER A 14 -1.24 -10.95 0.14
CA SER A 14 -2.39 -11.43 -0.63
C SER A 14 -3.70 -11.33 0.19
N ARG A 15 -3.66 -11.72 1.47
CA ARG A 15 -4.80 -11.58 2.37
C ARG A 15 -5.19 -10.11 2.60
N MET A 16 -4.23 -9.24 2.88
CA MET A 16 -4.50 -7.82 3.08
C MET A 16 -5.10 -7.16 1.83
N MET A 17 -4.66 -7.57 0.64
CA MET A 17 -5.24 -7.12 -0.63
C MET A 17 -6.68 -7.60 -0.80
N ALA A 18 -6.99 -8.84 -0.45
CA ALA A 18 -8.35 -9.36 -0.49
C ALA A 18 -9.27 -8.63 0.51
N GLU A 19 -8.81 -8.39 1.73
CA GLU A 19 -9.51 -7.61 2.75
C GLU A 19 -9.75 -6.17 2.28
N HIS A 20 -8.74 -5.56 1.65
CA HIS A 20 -8.85 -4.22 1.08
C HIS A 20 -9.94 -4.13 0.01
N MET A 21 -9.97 -5.08 -0.94
CA MET A 21 -10.98 -5.13 -2.01
C MET A 21 -12.40 -5.39 -1.50
N ALA A 22 -12.54 -6.01 -0.32
CA ALA A 22 -13.83 -6.23 0.31
C ALA A 22 -14.39 -4.96 0.99
N ASN A 23 -13.54 -3.96 1.27
CA ASN A 23 -13.94 -2.72 1.90
C ASN A 23 -14.40 -1.68 0.85
N PRO A 24 -15.56 -1.03 1.04
CA PRO A 24 -15.98 0.04 0.14
C PRO A 24 -15.01 1.22 0.24
N PHE A 25 -14.69 1.83 -0.90
CA PHE A 25 -13.89 3.05 -0.90
C PHE A 25 -14.57 4.17 -0.07
N PRO A 26 -13.83 4.94 0.76
CA PRO A 26 -14.41 5.93 1.65
C PRO A 26 -15.32 6.94 0.92
N PRO A 27 -16.60 7.07 1.33
CA PRO A 27 -17.49 8.07 0.75
C PRO A 27 -16.92 9.48 0.88
N GLY A 28 -16.99 10.28 -0.18
CA GLY A 28 -16.49 11.65 -0.18
C GLY A 28 -14.98 11.80 -0.45
N PHE A 29 -14.22 10.70 -0.53
CA PHE A 29 -12.78 10.75 -0.84
C PHE A 29 -12.48 10.65 -2.34
N ARG A 30 -13.51 10.45 -3.18
CA ARG A 30 -13.32 10.43 -4.65
C ARG A 30 -13.07 11.84 -5.16
N GLY A 31 -11.92 12.05 -5.80
CA GLY A 31 -11.48 13.36 -6.27
C GLY A 31 -11.09 14.33 -5.14
N LEU A 32 -10.98 13.84 -3.91
CA LEU A 32 -10.45 14.62 -2.79
C LEU A 32 -8.92 14.63 -2.90
N ASP A 33 -8.34 15.82 -2.73
CA ASP A 33 -6.90 16.02 -2.60
C ASP A 33 -6.56 16.30 -1.13
N ILE A 34 -5.61 15.55 -0.58
CA ILE A 34 -5.06 15.78 0.76
C ILE A 34 -3.54 15.85 0.62
N GLU A 35 -2.93 16.92 1.14
CA GLU A 35 -1.48 17.13 1.06
C GLU A 35 -0.93 17.06 -0.39
N GLY A 36 -1.71 17.53 -1.37
CA GLY A 36 -1.32 17.50 -2.80
C GLY A 36 -1.41 16.11 -3.42
N ARG A 37 -2.18 15.20 -2.81
CA ARG A 37 -2.37 13.83 -3.26
C ARG A 37 -3.85 13.55 -3.48
N ASP A 38 -4.17 13.19 -4.72
CA ASP A 38 -5.46 12.58 -5.03
C ASP A 38 -5.59 11.24 -4.30
N MET A 39 -6.66 11.11 -3.51
CA MET A 39 -6.87 9.98 -2.61
C MET A 39 -7.23 8.69 -3.37
N VAL A 40 -7.81 8.78 -4.57
CA VAL A 40 -8.07 7.61 -5.43
C VAL A 40 -6.75 7.12 -6.04
N MET A 41 -5.90 8.04 -6.51
CA MET A 41 -4.59 7.69 -7.05
C MET A 41 -3.67 7.13 -5.97
N LEU A 42 -3.73 7.66 -4.75
CA LEU A 42 -2.96 7.12 -3.62
C LEU A 42 -3.32 5.66 -3.31
N ASP A 43 -4.61 5.35 -3.32
CA ASP A 43 -5.15 3.99 -3.14
C ASP A 43 -4.73 3.06 -4.29
N ALA A 44 -4.98 3.48 -5.53
CA ALA A 44 -4.66 2.72 -6.73
C ALA A 44 -3.15 2.45 -6.87
N ASP A 45 -2.29 3.43 -6.58
CA ASP A 45 -0.84 3.27 -6.59
C ASP A 45 -0.41 2.22 -5.57
N ALA A 46 -0.94 2.28 -4.33
CA ALA A 46 -0.62 1.33 -3.28
C ALA A 46 -1.00 -0.10 -3.65
N TYR A 47 -2.21 -0.28 -4.18
CA TYR A 47 -2.68 -1.58 -4.63
C TYR A 47 -1.85 -2.11 -5.80
N SER A 48 -1.51 -1.24 -6.77
CA SER A 48 -0.72 -1.61 -7.94
C SER A 48 0.69 -2.08 -7.58
N TYR A 49 1.36 -1.40 -6.66
CA TYR A 49 2.67 -1.87 -6.18
C TYR A 49 2.56 -3.18 -5.41
N ALA A 50 1.56 -3.33 -4.54
CA ALA A 50 1.33 -4.59 -3.82
C ALA A 50 1.09 -5.77 -4.79
N ALA A 51 0.28 -5.55 -5.82
CA ALA A 51 0.04 -6.54 -6.88
C ALA A 51 1.34 -6.91 -7.60
N GLY A 52 2.14 -5.91 -8.00
CA GLY A 52 3.41 -6.15 -8.68
C GLY A 52 4.38 -7.00 -7.84
N VAL A 53 4.43 -6.77 -6.52
CA VAL A 53 5.26 -7.57 -5.60
C VAL A 53 4.83 -9.03 -5.52
N LEU A 54 3.52 -9.31 -5.61
CA LEU A 54 3.01 -10.69 -5.67
C LEU A 54 3.38 -11.39 -6.98
N GLU A 55 3.54 -10.64 -8.07
CA GLU A 55 3.96 -11.17 -9.38
C GLU A 55 5.47 -11.41 -9.45
N GLY A 56 6.27 -10.65 -8.69
CA GLY A 56 7.70 -10.82 -8.56
C GLY A 56 8.45 -9.53 -8.23
N PRO A 57 9.80 -9.54 -8.33
CA PRO A 57 10.61 -8.37 -8.04
C PRO A 57 10.24 -7.16 -8.90
N LEU A 58 10.08 -6.00 -8.27
CA LEU A 58 9.73 -4.77 -8.97
C LEU A 58 10.91 -4.23 -9.80
N SER A 59 10.57 -3.48 -10.86
CA SER A 59 11.53 -2.62 -11.55
C SER A 59 12.08 -1.54 -10.60
N GLU A 60 13.25 -0.99 -10.90
CA GLU A 60 13.85 0.08 -10.09
C GLU A 60 12.92 1.30 -9.98
N GLN A 61 12.26 1.67 -11.08
CA GLN A 61 11.28 2.76 -11.10
C GLN A 61 10.11 2.47 -10.15
N HIS A 62 9.55 1.26 -10.19
CA HIS A 62 8.44 0.89 -9.30
C HIS A 62 8.88 0.80 -7.84
N ARG A 63 10.10 0.33 -7.55
CA ARG A 63 10.66 0.30 -6.19
C ARG A 63 10.84 1.71 -5.62
N ALA A 64 11.32 2.65 -6.43
CA ALA A 64 11.42 4.06 -6.04
C ALA A 64 10.04 4.68 -5.79
N GLY A 65 9.06 4.34 -6.64
CA GLY A 65 7.66 4.74 -6.49
C GLY A 65 7.05 4.25 -5.17
N LEU A 66 7.20 2.96 -4.86
CA LEU A 66 6.74 2.35 -3.61
C LEU A 66 7.38 3.00 -2.39
N THR A 67 8.69 3.27 -2.44
CA THR A 67 9.41 3.96 -1.36
C THR A 67 8.88 5.38 -1.14
N ARG A 68 8.58 6.12 -2.21
CA ARG A 68 7.99 7.45 -2.12
C ARG A 68 6.58 7.40 -1.55
N LEU A 69 5.81 6.37 -1.92
CA LEU A 69 4.44 6.17 -1.48
C LEU A 69 4.36 5.98 0.03
N THR A 70 5.24 5.18 0.63
CA THR A 70 5.25 4.97 2.09
C THR A 70 5.50 6.26 2.86
N SER A 71 6.40 7.14 2.39
CA SER A 71 6.61 8.47 2.98
C SER A 71 5.42 9.44 2.81
N VAL A 72 4.58 9.23 1.80
CA VAL A 72 3.40 10.08 1.59
C VAL A 72 2.34 9.81 2.65
N PHE A 73 2.16 8.55 3.05
CA PHE A 73 1.20 8.20 4.11
C PHE A 73 1.51 8.88 5.45
N GLU A 74 2.77 9.18 5.75
CA GLU A 74 3.17 9.91 6.96
C GLU A 74 2.59 11.33 7.02
N LYS A 75 2.29 11.93 5.86
CA LYS A 75 1.70 13.27 5.75
C LYS A 75 0.19 13.22 5.60
N VAL A 76 -0.30 12.29 4.79
CA VAL A 76 -1.73 12.18 4.47
C VAL A 76 -2.53 11.68 5.68
N LEU A 77 -2.07 10.64 6.38
CA LEU A 77 -2.85 10.02 7.46
C LEU A 77 -3.22 10.99 8.60
N PRO A 78 -2.31 11.84 9.11
CA PRO A 78 -2.66 12.82 10.14
C PRO A 78 -3.67 13.89 9.68
N ALA A 79 -3.88 14.07 8.38
CA ALA A 79 -4.79 15.06 7.82
C ALA A 79 -6.20 14.49 7.53
N ILE A 80 -6.45 13.22 7.83
CA ILE A 80 -7.75 12.58 7.67
C ILE A 80 -8.52 12.66 8.99
N ASP A 81 -9.58 13.46 9.01
CA ASP A 81 -10.46 13.60 10.19
C ASP A 81 -11.58 12.54 10.22
N ASP A 82 -11.88 11.90 9.09
CA ASP A 82 -12.94 10.89 8.99
C ASP A 82 -12.46 9.53 9.54
N GLU A 83 -13.18 9.00 10.54
CA GLU A 83 -12.79 7.76 11.23
C GLU A 83 -12.70 6.55 10.30
N TYR A 84 -13.63 6.44 9.33
CA TYR A 84 -13.63 5.32 8.40
C TYR A 84 -12.49 5.43 7.40
N ALA A 85 -12.29 6.61 6.82
CA ALA A 85 -11.20 6.87 5.90
C ALA A 85 -9.83 6.70 6.57
N THR A 86 -9.68 7.11 7.84
CA THR A 86 -8.44 6.89 8.60
C THR A 86 -8.14 5.41 8.75
N LYS A 87 -9.14 4.58 9.10
CA LYS A 87 -8.97 3.12 9.15
C LYS A 87 -8.64 2.53 7.78
N TYR A 88 -9.35 2.98 6.75
CA TYR A 88 -9.16 2.53 5.37
C TYR A 88 -7.73 2.82 4.89
N TYR A 89 -7.27 4.07 4.96
CA TYR A 89 -5.94 4.44 4.49
C TYR A 89 -4.81 3.95 5.40
N THR A 90 -5.07 3.67 6.68
CA THR A 90 -4.11 2.95 7.54
C THR A 90 -3.88 1.54 7.01
N HIS A 91 -4.95 0.81 6.64
CA HIS A 91 -4.83 -0.50 6.00
C HIS A 91 -4.05 -0.44 4.68
N VAL A 92 -4.31 0.58 3.85
CA VAL A 92 -3.56 0.80 2.60
C VAL A 92 -2.07 1.07 2.87
N ARG A 93 -1.75 1.91 3.88
CA ARG A 93 -0.37 2.17 4.32
C ARG A 93 0.33 0.89 4.78
N ASP A 94 -0.35 0.05 5.55
CA ASP A 94 0.22 -1.19 6.06
C ASP A 94 0.47 -2.20 4.94
N MET A 95 -0.45 -2.28 3.97
CA MET A 95 -0.29 -3.09 2.76
C MET A 95 0.93 -2.63 1.93
N ALA A 96 1.08 -1.33 1.69
CA ALA A 96 2.24 -0.77 1.00
C ALA A 96 3.55 -1.00 1.80
N GLY A 97 3.50 -0.90 3.13
CA GLY A 97 4.63 -1.19 4.00
C GLY A 97 5.09 -2.65 3.88
N LEU A 98 4.16 -3.61 3.92
CA LEU A 98 4.48 -5.02 3.75
C LEU A 98 5.05 -5.32 2.35
N ALA A 99 4.51 -4.70 1.30
CA ALA A 99 5.05 -4.80 -0.04
C ALA A 99 6.51 -4.29 -0.11
N ALA A 100 6.81 -3.17 0.55
CA ALA A 100 8.17 -2.63 0.60
C ALA A 100 9.14 -3.55 1.36
N GLU A 101 8.67 -4.18 2.44
CA GLU A 101 9.46 -5.18 3.18
C GLU A 101 9.79 -6.39 2.30
N ILE A 102 8.80 -6.93 1.57
CA ILE A 102 9.00 -8.06 0.64
C ILE A 102 10.01 -7.69 -0.45
N GLU A 103 9.88 -6.50 -1.05
CA GLU A 103 10.84 -6.05 -2.07
C GLU A 103 12.26 -5.91 -1.55
N SER A 104 12.44 -5.52 -0.29
CA SER A 104 13.75 -5.46 0.34
C SER A 104 14.39 -6.84 0.55
N LEU A 105 13.58 -7.90 0.57
CA LEU A 105 14.05 -9.29 0.66
C LEU A 105 14.42 -9.85 -0.72
N HIS A 106 13.78 -9.38 -1.80
CA HIS A 106 14.15 -9.73 -3.18
C HIS A 106 15.50 -9.15 -3.61
N GLY A 107 15.91 -8.02 -3.03
CA GLY A 107 17.19 -7.34 -3.34
C GLY A 107 18.41 -7.83 -2.56
N LYS A 108 18.32 -8.97 -1.83
CA LYS A 108 19.42 -9.53 -1.01
C LYS A 108 19.91 -10.87 -1.53
#